data_AF-A0A0P0G5H2-F1
#
_entry.id   AF-A0A0P0G5H2-F1
#
_cell.length_a   1.000
_cell.length_b   1.000
_cell.length_c   1.000
_cell.angle_alpha   90.00
_cell.angle_beta   90.00
_cell.angle_gamma   90.00
#
_symmetry.space_group_name_H-M   'P 1'
#
loop_
_entity.id
_entity.type
_entity.pdbx_description
1 polymer ?
#
loop_
_entity_poly.entity_id
_entity_poly.type
_entity_poly.pdbx_seq_one_letter_code
_entity_poly.pdbx_strand_id
1 'polypeptide(L)'
;MVTGGYETDRHLERKVFKNLIKDVEAHGNRLTTGDVGNRYLIQTLANYGADELIYKMFNHEETPGYGFQLKFGATTLTEQWDPRQGSSWNHFMMGQIDEWFFNSLVGISPDVKHGYQKFRIAPKPVGDLKYVQSSYETLYGKITVDWTRENGRFKLKLSVPVNTVAVVTLPGEKEPREVESGKHEFVVNEQQTINEP
;
A
#
# COMPACT_ATOMS: atom_id res chain seq x y z
N MET A 1 20.27 -27.27 -29.84
CA MET A 1 19.66 -26.51 -28.74
C MET A 1 19.01 -25.29 -29.35
N VAL A 2 17.67 -25.23 -29.38
CA VAL A 2 16.94 -24.04 -29.86
C VAL A 2 16.88 -23.06 -28.70
N THR A 3 17.68 -22.00 -28.75
CA THR A 3 17.52 -20.83 -27.89
C THR A 3 16.30 -20.07 -28.40
N GLY A 4 15.12 -20.36 -27.85
CA GLY A 4 13.90 -19.62 -28.19
C GLY A 4 14.13 -18.14 -27.93
N GLY A 5 14.14 -17.35 -28.99
CA GLY A 5 14.27 -15.89 -28.94
C GLY A 5 13.02 -15.25 -28.36
N TYR A 6 12.73 -15.53 -27.09
CA TYR A 6 11.68 -14.85 -26.35
C TYR A 6 12.19 -13.46 -25.97
N GLU A 7 11.69 -12.44 -26.67
CA GLU A 7 11.76 -11.08 -26.15
C GLU A 7 10.79 -10.95 -24.98
N THR A 8 11.22 -10.27 -23.92
CA THR A 8 10.33 -9.99 -22.79
C THR A 8 9.29 -8.96 -23.20
N ASP A 9 8.01 -9.26 -22.97
CA ASP A 9 6.87 -8.36 -23.19
C ASP A 9 6.82 -7.16 -22.23
N ARG A 10 7.96 -6.70 -21.71
CA ARG A 10 8.07 -5.49 -20.86
C ARG A 10 7.43 -4.26 -21.49
N HIS A 11 7.42 -4.21 -22.83
CA HIS A 11 6.76 -3.15 -23.58
C HIS A 11 5.21 -3.20 -23.50
N LEU A 12 4.63 -4.37 -23.19
CA LEU A 12 3.19 -4.57 -22.98
C LEU A 12 2.75 -4.29 -21.54
N GLU A 13 3.66 -4.36 -20.55
CA GLU A 13 3.34 -4.16 -19.13
C GLU A 13 2.53 -2.87 -18.89
N ARG A 14 2.97 -1.74 -19.45
CA ARG A 14 2.24 -0.46 -19.33
C ARG A 14 0.86 -0.50 -19.99
N LYS A 15 0.71 -1.21 -21.10
CA LYS A 15 -0.58 -1.36 -21.79
C LYS A 15 -1.54 -2.23 -20.98
N VAL A 16 -1.05 -3.35 -20.44
CA VAL A 16 -1.82 -4.24 -19.56
C VAL A 16 -2.26 -3.49 -18.31
N PHE A 17 -1.34 -2.76 -17.67
CA PHE A 17 -1.66 -1.94 -16.50
C PHE A 17 -2.71 -0.87 -16.81
N LYS A 18 -2.59 -0.15 -17.94
CA LYS A 18 -3.60 0.83 -18.36
C LYS A 18 -4.98 0.19 -18.59
N ASN A 19 -5.03 -1.03 -19.13
CA ASN A 19 -6.29 -1.75 -19.30
C ASN A 19 -6.88 -2.21 -17.96
N LEU A 20 -6.04 -2.63 -17.01
CA LEU A 20 -6.47 -2.96 -15.64
C LEU A 20 -7.12 -1.75 -14.96
N ILE A 21 -6.49 -0.58 -15.01
CA ILE A 21 -7.06 0.66 -14.44
C ILE A 21 -8.42 0.96 -15.06
N LYS A 22 -8.52 0.91 -16.40
CA LYS A 22 -9.78 1.14 -17.11
C LYS A 22 -10.88 0.14 -16.70
N ASP A 23 -10.54 -1.13 -16.51
CA ASP A 23 -11.50 -2.15 -16.08
C ASP A 23 -12.03 -1.86 -14.66
N VAL A 24 -11.15 -1.52 -13.72
CA VAL A 24 -11.54 -1.14 -12.36
C VAL A 24 -12.44 0.10 -12.37
N GLU A 25 -12.07 1.13 -13.14
CA GLU A 25 -12.86 2.36 -13.28
C GLU A 25 -14.23 2.09 -13.92
N ALA A 26 -14.29 1.23 -14.95
CA ALA A 26 -15.54 0.84 -15.60
C ALA A 26 -16.51 0.11 -14.65
N HIS A 27 -15.97 -0.57 -13.63
CA HIS A 27 -16.74 -1.19 -12.55
C HIS A 27 -16.93 -0.25 -11.34
N GLY A 28 -16.81 1.07 -11.54
CA GLY A 28 -17.09 2.07 -10.51
C GLY A 28 -16.09 2.08 -9.36
N ASN A 29 -14.84 1.69 -9.64
CA ASN A 29 -13.78 1.48 -8.65
C ASN A 29 -14.20 0.44 -7.59
N ARG A 30 -14.87 -0.64 -7.97
CA ARG A 30 -15.29 -1.70 -7.04
C ARG A 30 -14.49 -2.97 -7.22
N LEU A 31 -14.48 -3.79 -6.17
CA LEU A 31 -13.86 -5.10 -6.20
C LEU A 31 -14.59 -6.01 -7.20
N THR A 32 -13.84 -6.49 -8.17
CA THR A 32 -14.25 -7.54 -9.11
C THR A 32 -13.50 -8.85 -8.88
N THR A 33 -12.47 -8.82 -8.02
CA THR A 33 -11.65 -9.99 -7.68
C THR A 33 -12.19 -10.82 -6.53
N GLY A 34 -12.04 -12.14 -6.65
CA GLY A 34 -12.14 -13.07 -5.52
C GLY A 34 -10.89 -13.07 -4.63
N ASP A 35 -10.86 -13.98 -3.68
CA ASP A 35 -9.80 -14.16 -2.66
C ASP A 35 -8.39 -14.32 -3.27
N VAL A 36 -8.21 -15.13 -4.31
CA VAL A 36 -6.90 -15.37 -4.92
C VAL A 36 -6.37 -14.13 -5.64
N GLY A 37 -7.23 -13.44 -6.40
CA GLY A 37 -6.85 -12.32 -7.26
C GLY A 37 -6.61 -11.02 -6.49
N ASN A 38 -7.29 -10.82 -5.37
CA ASN A 38 -7.28 -9.56 -4.62
C ASN A 38 -5.86 -9.15 -4.18
N ARG A 39 -5.04 -10.13 -3.76
CA ARG A 39 -3.63 -9.88 -3.40
C ARG A 39 -2.86 -9.21 -4.55
N TYR A 40 -2.96 -9.82 -5.73
CA TYR A 40 -2.20 -9.40 -6.89
C TYR A 40 -2.73 -8.08 -7.45
N LEU A 41 -4.04 -7.83 -7.38
CA LEU A 41 -4.61 -6.54 -7.73
C LEU A 41 -4.00 -5.42 -6.88
N ILE A 42 -4.01 -5.58 -5.56
CA ILE A 42 -3.42 -4.60 -4.62
C ILE A 42 -1.93 -4.40 -4.90
N GLN A 43 -1.16 -5.48 -5.02
CA GLN A 43 0.27 -5.41 -5.29
C GLN A 43 0.59 -4.75 -6.63
N THR A 44 -0.14 -5.09 -7.69
CA THR A 44 0.05 -4.50 -9.03
C THR A 44 -0.27 -3.00 -9.00
N LEU A 45 -1.38 -2.59 -8.40
CA LEU A 45 -1.73 -1.18 -8.28
C LEU A 45 -0.66 -0.41 -7.49
N ALA A 46 -0.22 -0.93 -6.34
CA ALA A 46 0.79 -0.28 -5.49
C ALA A 46 2.15 -0.18 -6.19
N ASN A 47 2.61 -1.26 -6.84
CA ASN A 47 3.90 -1.30 -7.53
C ASN A 47 3.98 -0.32 -8.71
N TYR A 48 2.83 0.01 -9.32
CA TYR A 48 2.73 0.98 -10.40
C TYR A 48 2.28 2.38 -9.91
N GLY A 49 2.18 2.60 -8.60
CA GLY A 49 1.89 3.90 -8.00
C GLY A 49 0.41 4.33 -8.07
N ALA A 50 -0.52 3.40 -8.26
CA ALA A 50 -1.96 3.65 -8.25
C ALA A 50 -2.58 3.53 -6.85
N ASP A 51 -1.88 3.97 -5.81
CA ASP A 51 -2.35 3.93 -4.42
C ASP A 51 -3.66 4.72 -4.21
N GLU A 52 -3.85 5.82 -4.95
CA GLU A 52 -5.11 6.58 -4.94
C GLU A 52 -6.31 5.75 -5.41
N LEU A 53 -6.10 4.84 -6.38
CA LEU A 53 -7.14 3.94 -6.83
C LEU A 53 -7.44 2.87 -5.78
N ILE A 54 -6.40 2.29 -5.16
CA ILE A 54 -6.57 1.36 -4.03
C ILE A 54 -7.42 2.01 -2.93
N TYR A 55 -7.09 3.24 -2.54
CA TYR A 55 -7.86 3.98 -1.54
C TYR A 55 -9.33 4.15 -1.95
N LYS A 56 -9.61 4.60 -3.18
CA LYS A 56 -10.99 4.73 -3.69
C LYS A 56 -11.74 3.40 -3.71
N MET A 57 -11.06 2.31 -4.04
CA MET A 57 -11.66 0.99 -4.12
C MET A 57 -12.12 0.45 -2.78
N PHE A 58 -11.39 0.75 -1.71
CA PHE A 58 -11.68 0.17 -0.39
C PHE A 58 -12.35 1.15 0.57
N ASN A 59 -12.26 2.46 0.33
CA ASN A 59 -12.85 3.49 1.18
C ASN A 59 -14.32 3.77 0.84
N HIS A 60 -15.18 2.77 1.07
CA HIS A 60 -16.62 2.89 0.93
C HIS A 60 -17.36 1.84 1.78
N GLU A 61 -18.64 2.05 2.05
CA GLU A 61 -19.45 1.13 2.86
C GLU A 61 -20.46 0.28 2.06
N GLU A 62 -20.39 0.29 0.72
CA GLU A 62 -21.28 -0.51 -0.13
C GLU A 62 -20.67 -1.88 -0.47
N THR A 63 -21.52 -2.83 -0.88
CA THR A 63 -21.07 -4.15 -1.33
C THR A 63 -20.58 -4.11 -2.78
N PRO A 64 -19.55 -4.89 -3.16
CA PRO A 64 -18.66 -5.70 -2.32
C PRO A 64 -17.53 -4.89 -1.67
N GLY A 65 -17.17 -5.16 -0.40
CA GLY A 65 -15.94 -4.59 0.19
C GLY A 65 -15.86 -4.59 1.72
N TYR A 66 -14.67 -4.23 2.23
CA TYR A 66 -14.38 -4.21 3.67
C TYR A 66 -15.29 -3.27 4.46
N GLY A 67 -15.56 -2.07 3.95
CA GLY A 67 -16.42 -1.12 4.66
C GLY A 67 -17.87 -1.61 4.79
N PHE A 68 -18.37 -2.41 3.84
CA PHE A 68 -19.67 -3.06 4.00
C PHE A 68 -19.65 -4.12 5.11
N GLN A 69 -18.58 -4.92 5.23
CA GLN A 69 -18.44 -5.88 6.34
C GLN A 69 -18.47 -5.15 7.70
N LEU A 70 -17.76 -4.03 7.82
CA LEU A 70 -17.80 -3.18 9.02
C LEU A 70 -19.21 -2.64 9.29
N LYS A 71 -19.88 -2.07 8.28
CA LYS A 71 -21.25 -1.56 8.39
C LYS A 71 -22.25 -2.65 8.78
N PHE A 72 -22.04 -3.87 8.31
CA PHE A 72 -22.83 -5.04 8.65
C PHE A 72 -22.62 -5.53 10.10
N GLY A 73 -21.59 -5.03 10.79
CA GLY A 73 -21.27 -5.39 12.17
C GLY A 73 -20.29 -6.57 12.30
N ALA A 74 -19.59 -6.94 11.22
CA ALA A 74 -18.56 -7.97 11.29
C ALA A 74 -17.34 -7.44 12.08
N THR A 75 -16.85 -8.25 13.03
CA THR A 75 -15.64 -7.97 13.81
C THR A 75 -14.41 -8.75 13.32
N THR A 76 -14.62 -9.61 12.33
CA THR A 76 -13.62 -10.44 11.65
C THR A 76 -13.92 -10.43 10.15
N LEU A 77 -12.93 -10.77 9.33
CA LEU A 77 -13.11 -10.83 7.88
C LEU A 77 -14.03 -11.99 7.48
N THR A 78 -14.96 -11.77 6.57
CA THR A 78 -15.89 -12.80 6.10
C THR A 78 -15.43 -13.47 4.81
N GLU A 79 -15.84 -14.72 4.57
CA GLU A 79 -15.46 -15.50 3.38
C GLU A 79 -15.93 -14.85 2.06
N GLN A 80 -17.13 -14.28 2.06
CA GLN A 80 -17.68 -13.52 0.94
C GLN A 80 -17.63 -12.03 1.24
N TRP A 81 -17.42 -11.20 0.22
CA TRP A 81 -17.45 -9.74 0.37
C TRP A 81 -18.78 -9.23 0.92
N ASP A 82 -19.87 -9.89 0.56
CA ASP A 82 -21.19 -9.74 1.17
C ASP A 82 -21.40 -10.89 2.19
N PRO A 83 -21.32 -10.63 3.51
CA PRO A 83 -21.49 -11.65 4.54
C PRO A 83 -22.80 -12.44 4.45
N ARG A 84 -23.83 -11.86 3.82
CA ARG A 84 -25.15 -12.48 3.63
C ARG A 84 -25.14 -13.63 2.61
N GLN A 85 -24.09 -13.71 1.80
CA GLN A 85 -23.92 -14.73 0.76
C GLN A 85 -22.90 -15.82 1.15
N GLY A 86 -22.24 -15.68 2.30
CA GLY A 86 -21.19 -16.59 2.78
C GLY A 86 -21.61 -17.44 3.97
N SER A 87 -20.85 -18.51 4.25
CA SER A 87 -21.09 -19.39 5.40
C SER A 87 -20.15 -19.12 6.57
N SER A 88 -18.94 -18.58 6.31
CA SER A 88 -17.98 -18.21 7.36
C SER A 88 -17.83 -16.69 7.50
N TRP A 89 -17.83 -16.23 8.75
CA TRP A 89 -17.54 -14.84 9.12
C TRP A 89 -16.17 -14.65 9.78
N ASN A 90 -15.29 -15.66 9.69
CA ASN A 90 -13.93 -15.58 10.19
C ASN A 90 -12.97 -16.27 9.21
N HIS A 91 -12.56 -15.53 8.19
CA HIS A 91 -11.84 -16.02 7.03
C HIS A 91 -10.67 -15.08 6.68
N PHE A 92 -9.50 -15.36 7.27
CA PHE A 92 -8.31 -14.50 7.14
C PHE A 92 -7.79 -14.35 5.70
N MET A 93 -8.21 -15.22 4.77
CA MET A 93 -7.80 -15.14 3.38
C MET A 93 -8.24 -13.83 2.71
N MET A 94 -9.15 -13.06 3.30
CA MET A 94 -9.53 -11.74 2.78
C MET A 94 -8.66 -10.60 3.34
N GLY A 95 -7.60 -10.88 4.09
CA GLY A 95 -6.79 -9.89 4.80
C GLY A 95 -5.70 -9.19 3.98
N GLN A 96 -5.70 -9.32 2.65
CA GLN A 96 -4.57 -8.87 1.81
C GLN A 96 -4.31 -7.35 1.87
N ILE A 97 -5.33 -6.54 2.16
CA ILE A 97 -5.18 -5.09 2.29
C ILE A 97 -4.18 -4.68 3.38
N ASP A 98 -3.98 -5.54 4.39
CA ASP A 98 -3.02 -5.28 5.46
C ASP A 98 -1.59 -5.15 4.92
N GLU A 99 -1.24 -5.91 3.88
CA GLU A 99 0.06 -5.76 3.19
C GLU A 99 0.24 -4.34 2.64
N TRP A 100 -0.81 -3.75 2.07
CA TRP A 100 -0.77 -2.38 1.53
C TRP A 100 -0.70 -1.33 2.64
N PHE A 101 -1.40 -1.54 3.75
CA PHE A 101 -1.32 -0.65 4.91
C PHE A 101 0.13 -0.49 5.38
N PHE A 102 0.87 -1.60 5.52
CA PHE A 102 2.27 -1.52 5.96
C PHE A 102 3.22 -1.10 4.84
N ASN A 103 3.21 -1.79 3.69
CA ASN A 103 4.23 -1.59 2.65
C ASN A 103 4.11 -0.24 1.93
N SER A 104 2.90 0.31 1.81
CA SER A 104 2.64 1.50 1.01
C SER A 104 2.12 2.66 1.86
N LEU A 105 0.99 2.48 2.56
CA LEU A 105 0.35 3.59 3.29
C LEU A 105 1.22 4.12 4.43
N VAL A 106 1.66 3.23 5.33
CA VAL A 106 2.68 3.53 6.36
C VAL A 106 4.06 3.64 5.69
N GLY A 107 4.33 2.77 4.72
CA GLY A 107 5.55 2.78 3.92
C GLY A 107 6.72 1.97 4.50
N ILE A 108 6.48 1.07 5.45
CA ILE A 108 7.51 0.20 6.04
C ILE A 108 7.64 -1.06 5.20
N SER A 109 8.82 -1.31 4.63
CA SER A 109 9.09 -2.60 3.96
C SER A 109 10.55 -3.03 4.15
N PRO A 110 10.82 -4.34 4.31
CA PRO A 110 12.17 -4.84 4.48
C PRO A 110 12.99 -4.72 3.19
N ASP A 111 14.30 -4.59 3.32
CA ASP A 111 15.22 -4.83 2.21
C ASP A 111 15.24 -6.32 1.86
N VAL A 112 15.27 -6.64 0.57
CA VAL A 112 15.20 -8.03 0.09
C VAL A 112 16.40 -8.86 0.58
N LYS A 113 17.58 -8.26 0.71
CA LYS A 113 18.81 -8.95 1.10
C LYS A 113 19.06 -8.93 2.60
N HIS A 114 18.72 -7.82 3.27
CA HIS A 114 19.08 -7.59 4.68
C HIS A 114 17.90 -7.64 5.66
N GLY A 115 16.68 -7.92 5.17
CA GLY A 115 15.49 -7.97 6.02
C GLY A 115 15.19 -6.62 6.64
N TYR A 116 15.11 -6.55 7.97
CA TYR A 116 14.93 -5.29 8.71
C TYR A 116 16.23 -4.71 9.29
N GLN A 117 17.39 -5.29 8.97
CA GLN A 117 18.67 -4.63 9.28
C GLN A 117 18.86 -3.38 8.42
N LYS A 118 18.36 -3.42 7.18
CA LYS A 118 18.18 -2.27 6.31
C LYS A 118 16.75 -2.31 5.79
N PHE A 119 15.98 -1.25 5.91
CA PHE A 119 14.57 -1.25 5.49
C PHE A 119 14.20 0.05 4.79
N ARG A 120 13.11 0.04 4.04
CA ARG A 120 12.58 1.22 3.35
C ARG A 120 11.50 1.88 4.17
N ILE A 121 11.47 3.21 4.10
CA ILE A 121 10.39 4.08 4.55
C ILE A 121 9.94 4.93 3.37
N ALA A 122 8.84 4.55 2.74
CA ALA A 122 8.30 5.21 1.55
C ALA A 122 6.77 5.36 1.65
N PRO A 123 6.26 6.24 2.53
CA PRO A 123 4.82 6.41 2.73
C PRO A 123 4.13 6.90 1.44
N LYS A 124 2.92 6.40 1.22
CA LYS A 124 2.01 6.76 0.13
C LYS A 124 0.76 7.42 0.72
N PRO A 125 0.79 8.74 0.96
CA PRO A 125 -0.37 9.45 1.47
C PRO A 125 -1.39 9.57 0.34
N VAL A 126 -2.62 9.15 0.61
CA VAL A 126 -3.69 9.04 -0.40
C VAL A 126 -5.01 9.60 0.11
N GLY A 127 -5.86 9.99 -0.83
CA GLY A 127 -7.21 10.44 -0.54
C GLY A 127 -7.24 11.58 0.47
N ASP A 128 -8.19 11.52 1.40
CA ASP A 128 -8.39 12.53 2.42
C ASP A 128 -7.62 12.27 3.74
N LEU A 129 -6.86 11.17 3.82
CA LEU A 129 -6.16 10.76 5.05
C LEU A 129 -5.26 11.89 5.55
N LYS A 130 -5.46 12.28 6.81
CA LYS A 130 -4.72 13.39 7.44
C LYS A 130 -3.49 12.93 8.19
N TYR A 131 -3.50 11.72 8.70
CA TYR A 131 -2.37 11.16 9.41
C TYR A 131 -2.42 9.64 9.38
N VAL A 132 -1.27 9.02 9.59
CA VAL A 132 -1.13 7.60 9.90
C VAL A 132 -0.07 7.46 10.98
N GLN A 133 -0.38 6.66 11.99
CA GLN A 133 0.55 6.27 13.03
C GLN A 133 0.59 4.75 13.09
N SER A 134 1.79 4.18 12.99
CA SER A 134 1.98 2.75 13.05
C SER A 134 3.34 2.39 13.66
N SER A 135 3.44 1.14 14.11
CA SER A 135 4.71 0.55 14.52
C SER A 135 4.82 -0.87 14.04
N TYR A 136 6.06 -1.30 13.78
CA TYR A 136 6.35 -2.65 13.34
C TYR A 136 7.46 -3.22 14.23
N GLU A 137 7.19 -4.38 14.84
CA GLU A 137 8.16 -5.09 15.69
C GLU A 137 9.10 -5.92 14.82
N THR A 138 10.41 -5.70 14.98
CA THR A 138 11.45 -6.46 14.30
C THR A 138 12.36 -7.14 15.31
N LEU A 139 13.23 -8.04 14.84
CA LEU A 139 14.29 -8.62 15.68
C LEU A 139 15.31 -7.59 16.19
N TYR A 140 15.37 -6.41 15.58
CA TYR A 140 16.27 -5.32 15.98
C TYR A 140 15.59 -4.29 16.90
N GLY A 141 14.29 -4.45 17.14
CA GLY A 141 13.46 -3.53 17.91
C GLY A 141 12.34 -2.89 17.09
N LYS A 142 11.61 -1.99 17.74
CA LYS A 142 10.40 -1.36 17.20
C LYS A 142 10.70 -0.21 16.24
N ILE A 143 10.22 -0.32 15.02
CA ILE A 143 10.15 0.79 14.06
C ILE A 143 8.85 1.56 14.37
N THR A 144 8.91 2.90 14.43
CA THR A 144 7.70 3.73 14.53
C THR A 144 7.64 4.73 13.41
N VAL A 145 6.47 4.85 12.77
CA VAL A 145 6.18 5.82 11.72
C VAL A 145 4.95 6.60 12.13
N ASP A 146 5.06 7.93 12.12
CA ASP A 146 3.97 8.87 12.35
C ASP A 146 4.09 9.94 11.27
N TRP A 147 3.17 9.94 10.31
CA TRP A 147 3.09 11.02 9.34
C TRP A 147 1.77 11.77 9.42
N THR A 148 1.85 13.07 9.10
CA THR A 148 0.72 14.00 9.10
C THR A 148 0.73 14.85 7.82
N ARG A 149 -0.46 15.23 7.35
CA ARG A 149 -0.72 16.13 6.22
C ARG A 149 -1.53 17.30 6.71
N GLU A 150 -0.91 18.47 6.76
CA GLU A 150 -1.54 19.68 7.24
C GLU A 150 -1.00 20.91 6.52
N ASN A 151 -1.89 21.82 6.12
CA ASN A 151 -1.52 23.11 5.51
C ASN A 151 -0.58 22.96 4.30
N GLY A 152 -0.83 21.96 3.43
CA GLY A 152 -0.02 21.67 2.25
C GLY A 152 1.39 21.16 2.56
N ARG A 153 1.61 20.61 3.77
CA ARG A 153 2.88 20.00 4.18
C ARG A 153 2.67 18.57 4.63
N PHE A 154 3.61 17.73 4.24
CA PHE A 154 3.76 16.38 4.74
C PHE A 154 4.88 16.35 5.77
N LYS A 155 4.58 15.88 6.99
CA LYS A 155 5.55 15.75 8.07
C LYS A 155 5.63 14.29 8.51
N LEU A 156 6.83 13.73 8.55
CA LEU A 156 7.12 12.36 8.96
C LEU A 156 8.02 12.37 10.21
N LYS A 157 7.61 11.64 11.25
CA LYS A 157 8.45 11.25 12.38
C LYS A 157 8.74 9.75 12.29
N LEU A 158 10.02 9.40 12.38
CA LEU A 158 10.50 8.04 12.24
C LEU A 158 11.40 7.68 13.44
N SER A 159 11.21 6.49 14.01
CA SER A 159 12.17 5.88 14.93
C SER A 159 12.80 4.66 14.27
N VAL A 160 14.12 4.68 14.13
CA VAL A 160 14.94 3.61 13.55
C VAL A 160 15.64 2.86 14.69
N PRO A 161 15.44 1.53 14.84
CA PRO A 161 16.10 0.74 15.88
C PRO A 161 17.63 0.76 15.78
N VAL A 162 18.30 0.51 16.91
CA VAL A 162 19.77 0.42 16.97
C VAL A 162 20.28 -0.68 16.03
N ASN A 163 21.45 -0.47 15.43
CA ASN A 163 22.08 -1.39 14.45
C ASN A 163 21.26 -1.62 13.17
N THR A 164 20.38 -0.68 12.82
CA THR A 164 19.63 -0.71 11.56
C THR A 164 19.73 0.60 10.80
N VAL A 165 19.50 0.53 9.49
CA VAL A 165 19.48 1.68 8.58
C VAL A 165 18.13 1.77 7.88
N ALA A 166 17.55 2.97 7.82
CA ALA A 166 16.35 3.24 7.03
C ALA A 166 16.70 3.97 5.73
N VAL A 167 16.16 3.50 4.61
CA VAL A 167 16.19 4.15 3.31
C VAL A 167 14.87 4.90 3.12
N VAL A 168 14.89 6.21 3.28
CA VAL A 168 13.71 7.06 3.31
C VAL A 168 13.49 7.72 1.95
N THR A 169 12.29 7.59 1.40
CA THR A 169 11.82 8.34 0.21
C THR A 169 10.54 9.08 0.59
N LEU A 170 10.61 10.40 0.66
CA LEU A 170 9.44 11.21 1.01
C LEU A 170 8.52 11.39 -0.22
N PRO A 171 7.23 11.68 -0.02
CA PRO A 171 6.32 11.96 -1.12
C PRO A 171 6.85 13.07 -2.04
N GLY A 172 6.82 12.83 -3.36
CA GLY A 172 7.32 13.76 -4.38
C GLY A 172 8.84 13.72 -4.60
N GLU A 173 9.60 13.02 -3.77
CA GLU A 173 11.05 12.86 -3.97
C GLU A 173 11.38 11.66 -4.85
N LYS A 174 12.41 11.81 -5.69
CA LYS A 174 12.94 10.71 -6.52
C LYS A 174 14.10 9.99 -5.86
N GLU A 175 14.94 10.74 -5.15
CA GLU A 175 16.17 10.23 -4.56
C GLU A 175 15.93 9.82 -3.11
N PRO A 176 16.21 8.56 -2.74
CA PRO A 176 16.17 8.12 -1.35
C PRO A 176 17.34 8.70 -0.55
N ARG A 177 17.18 8.76 0.77
CA ARG A 177 18.24 9.10 1.73
C ARG A 177 18.37 8.01 2.78
N GLU A 178 19.61 7.70 3.18
CA GLU A 178 19.87 6.76 4.26
C GLU A 178 19.94 7.50 5.60
N VAL A 179 19.29 6.94 6.62
CA VAL A 179 19.40 7.41 8.00
C VAL A 179 19.69 6.26 8.94
N GLU A 180 20.61 6.50 9.86
CA GLU A 180 21.03 5.55 10.89
C GLU A 180 19.98 5.43 12.01
N SER A 181 20.25 4.55 12.98
CA SER A 181 19.42 4.44 14.18
C SER A 181 19.19 5.78 14.90
N GLY A 182 17.99 5.97 15.43
CA GLY A 182 17.62 7.20 16.12
C GLY A 182 16.22 7.69 15.79
N LYS A 183 15.89 8.87 16.28
CA LYS A 183 14.63 9.57 15.98
C LYS A 183 14.89 10.63 14.92
N HIS A 184 14.10 10.59 13.86
CA HIS A 184 14.21 11.49 12.71
C HIS A 184 12.89 12.21 12.46
N GLU A 185 12.98 13.44 12.00
CA GLU A 185 11.83 14.23 11.56
C GLU A 185 12.10 14.82 10.18
N PHE A 186 11.15 14.67 9.28
CA PHE A 186 11.21 15.20 7.92
C PHE A 186 9.96 16.03 7.62
N VAL A 187 10.14 17.10 6.85
CA VAL A 187 9.05 17.95 6.38
C VAL A 187 9.27 18.26 4.92
N VAL A 188 8.26 18.01 4.09
CA VAL A 188 8.24 18.41 2.67
C VAL A 188 6.95 19.13 2.36
N ASN A 189 6.99 20.02 1.36
CA ASN A 189 5.76 20.58 0.81
C ASN A 189 5.04 19.48 0.04
N GLU A 190 3.74 19.38 0.24
CA GLU A 190 2.91 18.45 -0.50
C GLU A 190 2.77 18.98 -1.93
N GLN A 191 3.54 18.38 -2.85
CA GLN A 191 3.34 18.64 -4.27
C GLN A 191 2.02 18.00 -4.67
N GLN A 192 1.11 18.78 -5.26
CA GLN A 192 -0.04 18.21 -5.95
C GLN A 192 0.51 17.24 -7.01
N THR A 193 0.19 15.96 -6.88
CA THR A 193 0.36 14.99 -7.96
C THR A 193 -0.49 15.48 -9.13
N ILE A 194 0.14 16.20 -10.05
CA ILE A 194 -0.42 16.46 -11.37
C ILE A 194 -0.40 15.09 -12.05
N ASN A 195 -1.51 14.37 -11.95
CA ASN A 195 -1.74 13.18 -12.76
C ASN A 195 -1.87 13.65 -14.21
N GLU A 196 -0.79 13.62 -14.98
CA GLU A 196 -0.90 13.71 -16.44
C GLU A 196 -1.52 12.41 -16.99
N PRO A 197 -2.43 12.51 -17.99
CA PRO A 197 -3.27 11.41 -18.49
C PRO A 197 -2.57 10.30 -19.28
#